data_AF-A0A4S9BYZ8-F1
#
_entry.id   AF-A0A4S9BYZ8-F1
#
_cell.length_a   1.000
_cell.length_b   1.000
_cell.length_c   1.000
_cell.angle_alpha   90.00
_cell.angle_beta   90.00
_cell.angle_gamma   90.00
#
_symmetry.space_group_name_H-M   'P 1'
#
loop_
_entity.id
_entity.type
_entity.pdbx_description
1 polymer ?
#
loop_
_entity_poly.entity_id
_entity_poly.type
_entity_poly.pdbx_seq_one_letter_code
_entity_poly.pdbx_strand_id
1 'polypeptide(L)'
;MPSKKKDMPCSWEMVVETNRHGTVEDVDLALLSAFEESEKAYEICVDSARVNATLNNKVDRLEYLLDEGHIGMNKMGPASVASSFGDSSPKDLAAMLISRGWDINQTQPTRGTYHSPASNEFNKQLIQLVCRDEEMVRWCLDKGAIIEQILLEHGAPISESTLHNAAWRGRPEMVTYLVDEVGLDVNKVYQGRHEPMLQNQTPLCSAVISPFLNGPGEVVKILLERGADPCFESNNAFDEAKSRLIIDILNEWKHRDEKTQEEPKAKRRKTSKQNVSGGPKKKS
;
A
#
# COMPACT_ATOMS: atom_id res chain seq x y z
N MET A 1 -0.97 9.31 44.48
CA MET A 1 0.48 9.56 44.58
C MET A 1 0.87 10.41 43.38
N PRO A 2 1.05 11.75 43.51
CA PRO A 2 1.46 12.56 42.37
C PRO A 2 2.89 12.18 42.01
N SER A 3 3.09 11.69 40.79
CA SER A 3 4.38 11.23 40.30
C SER A 3 5.38 12.39 40.31
N LYS A 4 6.55 12.14 40.86
CA LYS A 4 7.71 13.04 40.94
C LYS A 4 7.88 13.83 39.63
N LYS A 5 7.61 15.15 39.64
CA LYS A 5 8.22 16.12 38.70
C LYS A 5 9.73 16.02 38.91
N LYS A 6 10.39 15.11 38.19
CA LYS A 6 11.85 14.99 38.17
C LYS A 6 12.39 16.14 37.33
N ASP A 7 13.17 17.02 37.94
CA ASP A 7 14.13 17.98 37.36
C ASP A 7 13.79 18.48 35.94
N MET A 8 12.64 19.13 35.80
CA MET A 8 12.26 19.79 34.56
C MET A 8 12.75 21.26 34.61
N PRO A 9 13.37 21.80 33.55
CA PRO A 9 13.85 23.19 33.54
C PRO A 9 12.70 24.18 33.68
N CYS A 10 12.99 25.38 34.18
CA CYS A 10 11.97 26.39 34.43
C CYS A 10 11.27 26.80 33.13
N SER A 11 12.01 26.88 32.03
CA SER A 11 11.51 27.18 30.69
C SER A 11 10.62 26.10 30.07
N TRP A 12 10.56 24.87 30.63
CA TRP A 12 9.77 23.80 30.03
C TRP A 12 8.26 24.09 30.04
N GLU A 13 7.72 24.61 31.15
CA GLU A 13 6.29 24.93 31.22
C GLU A 13 5.93 26.03 30.23
N MET A 14 6.84 26.99 30.01
CA MET A 14 6.68 28.05 29.02
C MET A 14 6.62 27.48 27.60
N VAL A 15 7.54 26.58 27.22
CA VAL A 15 7.54 25.92 25.90
C VAL A 15 6.26 25.11 25.64
N VAL A 16 5.74 24.43 26.66
CA VAL A 16 4.50 23.65 26.54
C VAL A 16 3.30 24.57 26.29
N GLU A 17 3.20 25.68 27.02
CA GLU A 17 2.10 26.61 26.89
C GLU A 17 2.14 27.37 25.56
N THR A 18 3.31 27.85 25.14
CA THR A 18 3.48 28.57 23.86
C THR A 18 3.25 27.66 22.66
N ASN A 19 3.59 26.37 22.73
CA ASN A 19 3.20 25.43 21.66
C ASN A 19 1.69 25.22 21.55
N ARG A 20 0.97 25.31 22.66
CA ARG A 20 -0.46 25.05 22.69
C ARG A 20 -1.27 26.24 22.19
N HIS A 21 -0.86 27.45 22.60
CA HIS A 21 -1.66 28.67 22.44
C HIS A 21 -0.91 29.86 21.84
N GLY A 22 0.41 29.77 21.68
CA GLY A 22 1.26 30.85 21.19
C GLY A 22 1.57 30.79 19.69
N THR A 23 2.45 31.71 19.31
CA THR A 23 3.02 31.91 17.96
C THR A 23 4.36 31.21 17.79
N VAL A 24 4.97 31.28 16.60
CA VAL A 24 6.34 30.78 16.40
C VAL A 24 7.31 31.59 17.25
N GLU A 25 7.11 32.90 17.33
CA GLU A 25 7.93 33.84 18.08
C GLU A 25 7.88 33.55 19.59
N ASP A 26 6.73 33.13 20.11
CA ASP A 26 6.61 32.72 21.52
C ASP A 26 7.37 31.41 21.80
N VAL A 27 7.43 30.50 20.82
CA VAL A 27 8.24 29.28 20.93
C VAL A 27 9.73 29.62 20.87
N ASP A 28 10.15 30.51 19.95
CA ASP A 28 11.53 30.97 19.85
C ASP A 28 12.01 31.60 21.17
N LEU A 29 11.25 32.55 21.72
CA LEU A 29 11.58 33.20 22.98
C LEU A 29 11.71 32.20 24.14
N ALA A 30 10.85 31.17 24.14
CA ALA A 30 10.90 30.12 25.15
C ALA A 30 12.12 29.21 25.01
N LEU A 31 12.55 28.91 23.78
CA LEU A 31 13.77 28.16 23.51
C LEU A 31 15.03 28.97 23.84
N LEU A 32 15.04 30.28 23.58
CA LEU A 32 16.11 31.19 23.99
C LEU A 32 16.28 31.19 25.51
N SER A 33 15.17 31.29 26.26
CA SER A 33 15.21 31.23 27.73
C SER A 33 15.77 29.89 28.23
N ALA A 34 15.39 28.78 27.58
CA ALA A 34 15.93 27.46 27.90
C ALA A 34 17.44 27.34 27.60
N PHE A 35 17.90 27.95 26.51
CA PHE A 35 19.33 28.02 26.17
C PHE A 35 20.13 28.80 27.20
N GLU A 36 19.60 29.92 27.69
CA GLU A 36 20.21 30.71 28.76
C GLU A 36 20.29 29.95 30.09
N GLU A 37 19.29 29.11 30.39
CA GLU A 37 19.30 28.26 31.59
C GLU A 37 20.42 27.22 31.54
N SER A 38 20.49 26.42 30.47
CA SER A 38 21.58 25.46 30.21
C SER A 38 21.36 24.73 28.87
N GLU A 39 22.43 24.15 28.32
CA GLU A 39 22.36 23.24 27.16
C GLU A 39 21.37 22.08 27.40
N LYS A 40 21.38 21.48 28.59
CA LYS A 40 20.44 20.41 28.95
C LYS A 40 18.98 20.89 28.99
N ALA A 41 18.74 22.11 29.48
CA ALA A 41 17.41 22.69 29.51
C ALA A 41 16.89 22.94 28.09
N TYR A 42 17.75 23.46 27.21
CA TYR A 42 17.48 23.65 25.80
C TYR A 42 17.11 22.34 25.10
N GLU A 43 17.90 21.27 25.24
CA GLU A 43 17.60 19.98 24.63
C GLU A 43 16.24 19.40 25.07
N ILE A 44 15.93 19.49 26.37
CA ILE A 44 14.64 19.05 26.93
C ILE A 44 13.49 19.86 26.35
N CYS A 45 13.67 21.18 26.22
CA CYS A 45 12.68 22.10 25.68
C CYS A 45 12.45 21.89 24.19
N VAL A 46 13.51 21.71 23.40
CA VAL A 46 13.42 21.40 21.97
C VAL A 46 12.67 20.09 21.72
N ASP A 47 12.97 19.02 22.49
CA ASP A 47 12.25 17.75 22.34
C ASP A 47 10.77 17.88 22.74
N SER A 48 10.49 18.63 23.81
CA SER A 48 9.12 18.96 24.23
C SER A 48 8.36 19.74 23.15
N ALA A 49 8.99 20.76 22.56
CA ALA A 49 8.40 21.56 21.49
C ALA A 49 8.06 20.69 20.28
N ARG A 50 9.01 19.86 19.82
CA ARG A 50 8.82 18.91 18.73
C ARG A 50 7.63 17.97 18.99
N VAL A 51 7.60 17.32 20.14
CA VAL A 51 6.55 16.32 20.47
C VAL A 51 5.17 16.99 20.52
N ASN A 52 5.06 18.14 21.17
CA ASN A 52 3.78 18.86 21.27
C ASN A 52 3.32 19.40 19.93
N ALA A 53 4.21 20.00 19.14
CA ALA A 53 3.88 20.50 17.81
C ALA A 53 3.42 19.35 16.88
N THR A 54 4.08 18.19 16.96
CA THR A 54 3.67 16.99 16.20
C THR A 54 2.30 16.48 16.63
N LEU A 55 2.12 16.24 17.94
CA LEU A 55 0.88 15.68 18.45
C LEU A 55 -0.34 16.56 18.16
N ASN A 56 -0.18 17.89 18.20
CA ASN A 56 -1.25 18.85 17.96
C ASN A 56 -1.32 19.33 16.49
N ASN A 57 -0.58 18.69 15.59
CA ASN A 57 -0.50 19.03 14.16
C ASN A 57 -0.21 20.53 13.89
N LYS A 58 0.68 21.14 14.68
CA LYS A 58 1.12 22.53 14.52
C LYS A 58 2.26 22.59 13.50
N VAL A 59 1.88 22.54 12.22
CA VAL A 59 2.81 22.48 11.07
C VAL A 59 3.82 23.62 11.08
N ASP A 60 3.36 24.83 11.38
CA ASP A 60 4.17 26.05 11.46
C ASP A 60 5.27 25.99 12.53
N ARG A 61 5.01 25.42 13.71
CA ARG A 61 6.04 25.29 14.76
C ARG A 61 7.06 24.22 14.39
N LEU A 62 6.62 23.11 13.79
CA LEU A 62 7.55 22.08 13.31
C LEU A 62 8.41 22.56 12.14
N GLU A 63 7.81 23.35 11.24
CA GLU A 63 8.51 24.00 10.14
C GLU A 63 9.63 24.89 10.67
N TYR A 64 9.33 25.77 11.63
CA TYR A 64 10.35 26.57 12.33
C TYR A 64 11.47 25.74 12.94
N LEU A 65 11.12 24.70 13.72
CA LEU A 65 12.11 23.85 14.39
C LEU A 65 13.04 23.12 13.41
N LEU A 66 12.55 22.76 12.23
CA LEU A 66 13.34 22.10 11.18
C LEU A 66 14.20 23.10 10.41
N ASP A 67 13.62 24.24 10.01
CA ASP A 67 14.30 25.23 9.16
C ASP A 67 15.43 25.94 9.92
N GLU A 68 15.25 26.24 11.21
CA GLU A 68 16.30 26.79 12.08
C GLU A 68 17.27 25.72 12.61
N GLY A 69 17.07 24.45 12.24
CA GLY A 69 17.98 23.36 12.60
C GLY A 69 17.95 22.95 14.07
N HIS A 70 16.91 23.32 14.83
CA HIS A 70 16.71 22.86 16.21
C HIS A 70 16.48 21.34 16.26
N ILE A 71 15.85 20.76 15.25
CA ILE A 71 15.64 19.31 15.12
C ILE A 71 16.06 18.81 13.74
N GLY A 72 16.57 17.58 13.69
CA GLY A 72 16.82 16.87 12.44
C GLY A 72 15.61 16.09 11.95
N MET A 73 15.51 15.87 10.64
CA MET A 73 14.43 15.09 10.00
C MET A 73 14.32 13.66 10.55
N ASN A 74 15.43 13.08 11.03
CA ASN A 74 15.51 11.77 11.67
C ASN A 74 14.71 11.69 13.00
N LYS A 75 14.30 12.82 13.57
CA LYS A 75 13.42 12.89 14.75
C LYS A 75 11.93 12.80 14.39
N MET A 76 11.59 12.80 13.09
CA MET A 76 10.21 12.71 12.61
C MET A 76 9.93 11.31 12.08
N GLY A 77 9.30 10.47 12.90
CA GLY A 77 8.97 9.09 12.54
C GLY A 77 7.53 8.93 12.02
N PRO A 78 7.25 7.88 11.21
CA PRO A 78 5.92 7.55 10.73
C PRO A 78 4.80 7.52 11.79
N ALA A 79 5.04 7.00 13.01
CA ALA A 79 3.98 7.01 14.03
C ALA A 79 3.75 8.38 14.62
N SER A 80 4.77 9.23 14.71
CA SER A 80 4.58 10.60 15.19
C SER A 80 3.63 11.35 14.24
N VAL A 81 3.81 11.16 12.93
CA VAL A 81 2.90 11.69 11.90
C VAL A 81 1.52 11.03 11.98
N ALA A 82 1.44 9.69 12.07
CA ALA A 82 0.15 9.00 12.12
C ALA A 82 -0.67 9.30 13.39
N SER A 83 0.00 9.62 14.50
CA SER A 83 -0.62 9.97 15.78
C SER A 83 -0.82 11.47 15.96
N SER A 84 -0.54 12.31 14.95
CA SER A 84 -0.86 13.73 15.05
C SER A 84 -2.38 13.88 15.00
N PHE A 85 -2.95 14.57 15.98
CA PHE A 85 -4.37 14.89 16.03
C PHE A 85 -4.51 16.40 16.23
N GLY A 86 -5.41 17.04 15.50
CA GLY A 86 -5.57 18.48 15.58
C GLY A 86 -6.69 18.95 14.66
N ASP A 87 -6.86 20.27 14.58
CA ASP A 87 -7.89 20.88 13.72
C ASP A 87 -7.59 20.72 12.22
N SER A 88 -6.33 20.41 11.87
CA SER A 88 -5.84 20.15 10.51
C SER A 88 -5.59 18.66 10.26
N SER A 89 -5.58 18.26 8.98
CA SER A 89 -5.35 16.87 8.58
C SER A 89 -3.88 16.47 8.80
N PRO A 90 -3.58 15.24 9.25
CA PRO A 90 -2.20 14.70 9.28
C PRO A 90 -1.49 14.78 7.92
N LYS A 91 -2.26 14.91 6.84
CA LYS A 91 -1.78 15.17 5.47
C LYS A 91 -0.92 16.43 5.37
N ASP A 92 -1.27 17.52 6.07
CA ASP A 92 -0.54 18.79 5.96
C ASP A 92 0.87 18.67 6.55
N LEU A 93 0.96 18.04 7.72
CA LEU A 93 2.25 17.70 8.34
C LEU A 93 3.06 16.76 7.45
N ALA A 94 2.45 15.68 6.96
CA ALA A 94 3.15 14.72 6.09
C ALA A 94 3.63 15.39 4.81
N ALA A 95 2.84 16.28 4.20
CA ALA A 95 3.20 17.04 3.01
C ALA A 95 4.38 17.98 3.28
N MET A 96 4.36 18.70 4.41
CA MET A 96 5.45 19.59 4.85
C MET A 96 6.76 18.82 5.06
N LEU A 97 6.70 17.61 5.61
CA LEU A 97 7.89 16.78 5.80
C LEU A 97 8.43 16.26 4.46
N ILE A 98 7.58 15.76 3.57
CA ILE A 98 7.98 15.25 2.25
C ILE A 98 8.65 16.35 1.40
N SER A 99 8.15 17.59 1.45
CA SER A 99 8.78 18.70 0.73
C SER A 99 10.21 19.01 1.19
N ARG A 100 10.57 18.58 2.41
CA ARG A 100 11.90 18.67 3.02
C ARG A 100 12.71 17.36 2.91
N GLY A 101 12.29 16.44 2.06
CA GLY A 101 13.01 15.19 1.80
C GLY A 101 12.76 14.07 2.81
N TRP A 102 11.67 14.16 3.59
CA TRP A 102 11.22 13.05 4.42
C TRP A 102 10.81 11.86 3.54
N ASP A 103 11.40 10.69 3.81
CA ASP A 103 11.10 9.47 3.06
C ASP A 103 9.79 8.86 3.55
N ILE A 104 8.77 8.87 2.69
CA ILE A 104 7.46 8.28 2.97
C ILE A 104 7.50 6.77 3.23
N ASN A 105 8.54 6.09 2.73
CA ASN A 105 8.75 4.66 2.87
C ASN A 105 9.66 4.30 4.05
N GLN A 106 10.13 5.30 4.81
CA GLN A 106 10.99 5.01 5.95
C GLN A 106 10.23 4.20 7.00
N THR A 107 10.94 3.27 7.62
CA THR A 107 10.41 2.45 8.70
C THR A 107 10.89 2.96 10.04
N GLN A 108 10.06 2.83 11.07
CA GLN A 108 10.49 3.08 12.45
C GLN A 108 10.22 1.89 13.37
N PRO A 109 11.12 1.61 14.32
CA PRO A 109 10.87 0.59 15.34
C PRO A 109 9.69 1.01 16.21
N THR A 110 8.57 0.29 16.13
CA THR A 110 7.49 0.47 17.09
C THR A 110 7.80 -0.35 18.35
N ARG A 111 8.19 0.31 19.46
CA ARG A 111 8.31 -0.39 20.75
C ARG A 111 6.93 -0.86 21.17
N GLY A 112 6.75 -2.19 21.23
CA GLY A 112 5.47 -2.83 21.53
C GLY A 112 4.95 -2.44 22.92
N THR A 113 3.80 -1.78 22.96
CA THR A 113 2.96 -1.65 24.16
C THR A 113 1.88 -2.74 24.25
N TYR A 114 1.82 -3.65 23.27
CA TYR A 114 0.89 -4.77 23.27
C TYR A 114 1.67 -6.10 23.36
N HIS A 115 1.72 -6.66 24.58
CA HIS A 115 2.21 -8.01 24.81
C HIS A 115 1.27 -9.04 24.16
N SER A 116 1.51 -9.33 22.88
CA SER A 116 0.99 -10.53 22.22
C SER A 116 2.18 -11.44 21.87
N PRO A 117 2.07 -12.77 22.05
CA PRO A 117 3.16 -13.72 21.75
C PRO A 117 3.54 -13.81 20.26
N ALA A 118 2.88 -13.04 19.39
CA ALA A 118 3.17 -12.92 17.96
C ALA A 118 3.99 -11.66 17.59
N SER A 119 4.55 -10.95 18.58
CA SER A 119 5.21 -9.65 18.39
C SER A 119 6.65 -9.80 17.90
N ASN A 120 6.82 -10.00 16.58
CA ASN A 120 8.02 -9.51 15.93
C ASN A 120 8.00 -7.97 15.95
N GLU A 121 9.16 -7.36 16.16
CA GLU A 121 9.34 -5.91 16.14
C GLU A 121 9.03 -5.37 14.74
N PHE A 122 7.80 -4.95 14.49
CA PHE A 122 7.42 -4.45 13.16
C PHE A 122 7.84 -2.99 13.01
N ASN A 123 8.80 -2.81 12.11
CA ASN A 123 9.26 -1.57 11.55
C ASN A 123 8.15 -0.98 10.67
N LYS A 124 7.30 -0.10 11.20
CA LYS A 124 6.11 0.35 10.47
C LYS A 124 6.34 1.60 9.62
N GLN A 125 5.78 1.58 8.41
CA GLN A 125 5.67 2.73 7.51
C GLN A 125 4.37 3.53 7.77
N LEU A 126 4.30 4.76 7.26
CA LEU A 126 3.14 5.65 7.50
C LEU A 126 1.83 5.04 6.98
N ILE A 127 1.85 4.53 5.74
CA ILE A 127 0.69 3.90 5.09
C ILE A 127 0.10 2.72 5.89
N GLN A 128 0.94 2.00 6.65
CA GLN A 128 0.48 0.91 7.52
C GLN A 128 -0.24 1.42 8.77
N LEU A 129 0.20 2.56 9.30
CA LEU A 129 -0.34 3.16 10.53
C LEU A 129 -1.67 3.88 10.27
N VAL A 130 -1.83 4.43 9.07
CA VAL A 130 -3.04 5.16 8.63
C VAL A 130 -3.98 4.30 7.78
N CYS A 131 -3.80 2.97 7.75
CA CYS A 131 -4.55 2.05 6.89
C CYS A 131 -6.08 2.06 7.08
N ARG A 132 -6.58 2.65 8.18
CA ARG A 132 -8.01 2.82 8.47
C ARG A 132 -8.60 4.10 7.87
N ASP A 133 -7.76 5.03 7.44
CA ASP A 133 -8.12 6.28 6.79
C ASP A 133 -7.87 6.16 5.28
N GLU A 134 -8.94 5.88 4.53
CA GLU A 134 -8.89 5.68 3.09
C GLU A 134 -8.30 6.88 2.35
N GLU A 135 -8.65 8.08 2.81
CA GLU A 135 -8.22 9.33 2.22
C GLU A 135 -6.71 9.55 2.41
N MET A 136 -6.18 9.19 3.57
CA MET A 136 -4.75 9.22 3.85
C MET A 136 -4.00 8.11 3.10
N VAL A 137 -4.59 6.92 2.96
CA VAL A 137 -4.01 5.82 2.16
C VAL A 137 -3.86 6.23 0.70
N ARG A 138 -4.92 6.77 0.08
CA ARG A 138 -4.85 7.27 -1.31
C ARG A 138 -3.78 8.34 -1.46
N TRP A 139 -3.69 9.27 -0.51
CA TRP A 139 -2.67 10.30 -0.52
C TRP A 139 -1.24 9.72 -0.39
N CYS A 140 -1.03 8.74 0.48
CA CYS A 140 0.28 8.08 0.60
C CYS A 140 0.70 7.42 -0.72
N LEU A 141 -0.23 6.77 -1.41
CA LEU A 141 0.02 6.14 -2.71
C LEU A 141 0.37 7.17 -3.79
N ASP A 142 -0.36 8.30 -3.84
CA ASP A 142 -0.04 9.42 -4.73
C ASP A 142 1.38 9.97 -4.50
N LYS A 143 1.84 9.94 -3.25
CA LYS A 143 3.20 10.38 -2.87
C LYS A 143 4.28 9.29 -2.97
N GLY A 144 3.95 8.13 -3.55
CA GLY A 144 4.93 7.07 -3.82
C GLY A 144 5.19 6.15 -2.62
N ALA A 145 4.24 6.00 -1.70
CA ALA A 145 4.29 4.95 -0.69
C ALA A 145 4.22 3.57 -1.34
N ILE A 146 5.16 2.70 -1.02
CA ILE A 146 5.29 1.35 -1.58
C ILE A 146 4.51 0.37 -0.71
N ILE A 147 3.52 -0.30 -1.29
CA ILE A 147 2.69 -1.32 -0.60
C ILE A 147 3.45 -2.65 -0.42
N GLU A 148 4.46 -2.93 -1.25
CA GLU A 148 5.09 -4.24 -1.34
C GLU A 148 5.60 -4.75 0.02
N GLN A 149 6.19 -3.87 0.83
CA GLN A 149 6.73 -4.19 2.14
C GLN A 149 5.61 -4.42 3.20
N ILE A 150 4.41 -3.86 2.99
CA ILE A 150 3.22 -4.06 3.84
C ILE A 150 2.72 -5.50 3.76
N LEU A 151 2.66 -6.04 2.55
CA LEU A 151 2.27 -7.43 2.32
C LEU A 151 3.32 -8.36 2.95
N LEU A 152 4.60 -8.12 2.65
CA LEU A 152 5.74 -8.90 3.16
C LEU A 152 5.84 -8.90 4.70
N GLU A 153 5.67 -7.76 5.37
CA GLU A 153 5.86 -7.63 6.83
C GLU A 153 4.64 -8.09 7.66
N HIS A 154 3.42 -8.07 7.11
CA HIS A 154 2.22 -8.57 7.81
C HIS A 154 1.99 -10.08 7.62
N GLY A 155 2.99 -10.82 7.12
CA GLY A 155 2.87 -12.27 6.91
C GLY A 155 1.98 -12.65 5.72
N ALA A 156 1.74 -11.72 4.79
CA ALA A 156 1.31 -12.04 3.44
C ALA A 156 2.51 -11.82 2.51
N PRO A 157 3.55 -12.68 2.54
CA PRO A 157 4.47 -12.72 1.40
C PRO A 157 3.61 -12.69 0.14
N ILE A 158 4.02 -11.92 -0.88
CA ILE A 158 3.56 -12.20 -2.23
C ILE A 158 4.06 -13.62 -2.50
N SER A 159 3.23 -14.55 -2.08
CA SER A 159 3.47 -15.97 -2.07
C SER A 159 2.61 -16.53 -3.17
N GLU A 160 2.80 -17.81 -3.44
CA GLU A 160 1.96 -18.50 -4.41
C GLU A 160 0.46 -18.38 -4.05
N SER A 161 0.08 -18.05 -2.80
CA SER A 161 -1.33 -17.92 -2.37
C SER A 161 -1.95 -16.52 -2.48
N THR A 162 -1.16 -15.47 -2.74
CA THR A 162 -1.66 -14.09 -2.60
C THR A 162 -2.76 -13.76 -3.61
N LEU A 163 -2.55 -14.15 -4.88
CA LEU A 163 -3.56 -13.99 -5.92
C LEU A 163 -4.80 -14.86 -5.66
N HIS A 164 -4.61 -16.09 -5.17
CA HIS A 164 -5.70 -17.01 -4.80
C HIS A 164 -6.60 -16.43 -3.71
N ASN A 165 -6.01 -15.86 -2.66
CA ASN A 165 -6.75 -15.23 -1.58
C ASN A 165 -7.50 -13.97 -2.03
N ALA A 166 -6.84 -13.10 -2.79
CA ALA A 166 -7.49 -11.90 -3.34
C ALA A 166 -8.70 -12.29 -4.20
N ALA A 167 -8.55 -13.35 -4.99
CA ALA A 167 -9.61 -13.89 -5.82
C ALA A 167 -10.75 -14.52 -5.00
N TRP A 168 -10.43 -15.39 -4.02
CA TRP A 168 -11.42 -16.01 -3.13
C TRP A 168 -12.18 -14.98 -2.29
N ARG A 169 -11.53 -13.89 -1.88
CA ARG A 169 -12.15 -12.80 -1.13
C ARG A 169 -12.95 -11.82 -2.01
N GLY A 170 -12.92 -11.97 -3.34
CA GLY A 170 -13.66 -11.10 -4.26
C GLY A 170 -13.13 -9.67 -4.29
N ARG A 171 -11.80 -9.45 -4.34
CA ARG A 171 -11.18 -8.11 -4.33
C ARG A 171 -10.66 -7.71 -5.72
N PRO A 172 -11.47 -7.07 -6.58
CA PRO A 172 -11.11 -6.82 -7.98
C PRO A 172 -9.91 -5.88 -8.17
N GLU A 173 -9.79 -4.82 -7.38
CA GLU A 173 -8.67 -3.87 -7.48
C GLU A 173 -7.35 -4.54 -7.11
N MET A 174 -7.36 -5.39 -6.08
CA MET A 174 -6.17 -6.13 -5.65
C MET A 174 -5.76 -7.18 -6.68
N VAL A 175 -6.73 -7.91 -7.27
CA VAL A 175 -6.45 -8.87 -8.34
C VAL A 175 -5.85 -8.17 -9.56
N THR A 176 -6.39 -7.01 -9.93
CA THR A 176 -5.86 -6.17 -11.03
C THR A 176 -4.40 -5.80 -10.78
N TYR A 177 -4.11 -5.23 -9.61
CA TYR A 177 -2.74 -4.85 -9.23
C TYR A 177 -1.77 -6.06 -9.23
N LEU A 178 -2.18 -7.18 -8.65
CA LEU A 178 -1.33 -8.37 -8.55
C LEU A 178 -1.00 -9.01 -9.91
N VAL A 179 -1.89 -8.88 -10.89
CA VAL A 179 -1.64 -9.42 -12.23
C VAL A 179 -0.92 -8.42 -13.12
N ASP A 180 -1.35 -7.16 -13.12
CA ASP A 180 -0.83 -6.15 -14.06
C ASP A 180 0.50 -5.54 -13.60
N GLU A 181 0.58 -5.17 -12.33
CA GLU A 181 1.72 -4.44 -11.80
C GLU A 181 2.77 -5.43 -11.23
N VAL A 182 2.33 -6.47 -10.54
CA VAL A 182 3.22 -7.47 -9.93
C VAL A 182 3.57 -8.61 -10.91
N GLY A 183 2.71 -8.89 -11.90
CA GLY A 183 2.97 -9.93 -12.90
C GLY A 183 2.77 -11.36 -12.41
N LEU A 184 1.88 -11.60 -11.44
CA LEU A 184 1.60 -12.96 -10.97
C LEU A 184 0.89 -13.80 -12.03
N ASP A 185 1.30 -15.07 -12.12
CA ASP A 185 0.72 -16.03 -13.06
C ASP A 185 -0.73 -16.37 -12.67
N VAL A 186 -1.67 -16.00 -13.56
CA VAL A 186 -3.11 -16.19 -13.41
C VAL A 186 -3.56 -17.65 -13.42
N ASN A 187 -2.72 -18.57 -13.91
CA ASN A 187 -3.00 -20.01 -13.99
C ASN A 187 -2.18 -20.83 -13.00
N LYS A 188 -1.36 -20.19 -12.17
CA LYS A 188 -0.56 -20.88 -11.16
C LYS A 188 -1.49 -21.58 -10.17
N VAL A 189 -1.33 -22.88 -10.00
CA VAL A 189 -2.07 -23.66 -9.01
C VAL A 189 -1.45 -23.47 -7.63
N TYR A 190 -2.28 -23.23 -6.61
CA TYR A 190 -1.84 -23.18 -5.23
C TYR A 190 -1.49 -24.57 -4.69
N GLN A 191 -0.24 -24.74 -4.27
CA GLN A 191 0.28 -25.98 -3.68
C GLN A 191 0.66 -25.83 -2.19
N GLY A 192 0.36 -24.68 -1.59
CA GLY A 192 0.69 -24.42 -0.20
C GLY A 192 -0.18 -25.21 0.79
N ARG A 193 0.34 -25.37 2.01
CA ARG A 193 -0.32 -26.14 3.09
C ARG A 193 -1.10 -25.28 4.07
N HIS A 194 -0.98 -23.95 3.96
CA HIS A 194 -1.52 -23.02 4.94
C HIS A 194 -3.00 -22.71 4.74
N GLU A 195 -3.53 -22.98 3.53
CA GLU A 195 -4.92 -22.65 3.16
C GLU A 195 -5.57 -23.88 2.51
N PRO A 196 -6.02 -24.86 3.32
CA PRO A 196 -6.52 -26.14 2.79
C PRO A 196 -7.68 -26.00 1.81
N MET A 197 -8.50 -24.95 1.97
CA MET A 197 -9.65 -24.69 1.10
C MET A 197 -9.26 -24.21 -0.31
N LEU A 198 -8.05 -23.69 -0.49
CA LEU A 198 -7.53 -23.25 -1.77
C LEU A 198 -6.58 -24.29 -2.39
N GLN A 199 -6.37 -25.42 -1.71
CA GLN A 199 -5.40 -26.41 -2.15
C GLN A 199 -5.76 -26.95 -3.53
N ASN A 200 -4.77 -26.96 -4.43
CA ASN A 200 -4.91 -27.34 -5.83
C ASN A 200 -5.89 -26.46 -6.63
N GLN A 201 -6.19 -25.26 -6.15
CA GLN A 201 -7.01 -24.29 -6.86
C GLN A 201 -6.15 -23.38 -7.74
N THR A 202 -6.70 -22.89 -8.84
CA THR A 202 -6.20 -21.70 -9.55
C THR A 202 -6.82 -20.44 -8.92
N PRO A 203 -6.31 -19.23 -9.20
CA PRO A 203 -6.97 -17.99 -8.78
C PRO A 203 -8.41 -17.90 -9.26
N LEU A 204 -8.67 -18.31 -10.51
CA LEU A 204 -10.01 -18.28 -11.09
C LEU A 204 -10.98 -19.17 -10.30
N CYS A 205 -10.60 -20.43 -10.06
CA CYS A 205 -11.47 -21.34 -9.31
C CYS A 205 -11.61 -20.93 -7.84
N SER A 206 -10.59 -20.31 -7.26
CA SER A 206 -10.69 -19.69 -5.93
C SER A 206 -11.79 -18.61 -5.89
N ALA A 207 -11.91 -17.77 -6.93
CA ALA A 207 -13.02 -16.83 -7.03
C ALA A 207 -14.38 -17.52 -7.26
N VAL A 208 -14.41 -18.61 -8.02
CA VAL A 208 -15.63 -19.37 -8.33
C VAL A 208 -16.25 -20.00 -7.08
N ILE A 209 -15.43 -20.59 -6.20
CA ILE A 209 -15.88 -21.24 -4.95
C ILE A 209 -16.06 -20.24 -3.79
N SER A 210 -15.91 -18.94 -4.06
CA SER A 210 -16.00 -17.89 -3.05
C SER A 210 -17.38 -17.86 -2.37
N PRO A 211 -17.46 -17.79 -1.04
CA PRO A 211 -18.73 -17.65 -0.33
C PRO A 211 -19.22 -16.19 -0.29
N PHE A 212 -18.44 -15.22 -0.79
CA PHE A 212 -18.79 -13.80 -0.73
C PHE A 212 -19.79 -13.44 -1.85
N LEU A 213 -20.79 -12.62 -1.51
CA LEU A 213 -21.86 -12.27 -2.45
C LEU A 213 -21.46 -11.15 -3.42
N ASN A 214 -20.52 -10.28 -3.02
CA ASN A 214 -20.09 -9.10 -3.77
C ASN A 214 -18.60 -9.22 -4.11
N GLY A 215 -18.25 -9.01 -5.38
CA GLY A 215 -16.86 -8.99 -5.86
C GLY A 215 -16.42 -10.20 -6.69
N PRO A 216 -16.71 -11.47 -6.32
CA PRO A 216 -16.20 -12.62 -7.07
C PRO A 216 -16.56 -12.65 -8.55
N GLY A 217 -17.77 -12.21 -8.93
CA GLY A 217 -18.15 -12.13 -10.34
C GLY A 217 -17.29 -11.16 -11.15
N GLU A 218 -16.91 -10.03 -10.56
CA GLU A 218 -16.01 -9.05 -11.20
C GLU A 218 -14.58 -9.59 -11.28
N VAL A 219 -14.11 -10.22 -10.21
CA VAL A 219 -12.82 -10.93 -10.20
C VAL A 219 -12.75 -12.00 -11.29
N VAL A 220 -13.80 -12.82 -11.46
CA VAL A 220 -13.86 -13.84 -12.51
C VAL A 220 -13.71 -13.20 -13.89
N LYS A 221 -14.37 -12.09 -14.16
CA LYS A 221 -14.22 -11.35 -15.43
C LYS A 221 -12.79 -10.87 -15.63
N ILE A 222 -12.21 -10.20 -14.62
CA ILE A 222 -10.83 -9.68 -14.64
C ILE A 222 -9.81 -10.77 -14.95
N LEU A 223 -9.94 -11.93 -14.30
CA LEU A 223 -9.03 -13.07 -14.49
C LEU A 223 -9.17 -13.69 -15.89
N LEU A 224 -10.40 -13.87 -16.38
CA LEU A 224 -10.65 -14.38 -17.73
C LEU A 224 -10.11 -13.43 -18.81
N GLU A 225 -10.29 -12.12 -18.64
CA GLU A 225 -9.74 -11.09 -19.53
C GLU A 225 -8.20 -11.10 -19.57
N ARG A 226 -7.56 -11.55 -18.49
CA ARG A 226 -6.10 -11.69 -18.36
C ARG A 226 -5.57 -13.09 -18.71
N GLY A 227 -6.41 -13.93 -19.29
CA GLY A 227 -6.01 -15.24 -19.82
C GLY A 227 -6.00 -16.38 -18.81
N ALA A 228 -6.78 -16.26 -17.73
CA ALA A 228 -7.04 -17.41 -16.88
C ALA A 228 -7.82 -18.49 -17.66
N ASP A 229 -7.38 -19.74 -17.56
CA ASP A 229 -8.00 -20.90 -18.20
C ASP A 229 -9.09 -21.49 -17.29
N PRO A 230 -10.39 -21.41 -17.67
CA PRO A 230 -11.48 -21.98 -16.90
C PRO A 230 -11.55 -23.51 -16.98
N CYS A 231 -10.89 -24.14 -17.95
CA CYS A 231 -10.97 -25.58 -18.23
C CYS A 231 -9.79 -26.37 -17.64
N PHE A 232 -9.16 -25.87 -16.57
CA PHE A 232 -7.97 -26.48 -15.99
C PHE A 232 -8.23 -27.91 -15.50
N GLU A 233 -7.41 -28.88 -15.93
CA GLU A 233 -7.72 -30.33 -15.87
C GLU A 233 -8.12 -30.85 -14.48
N SER A 234 -7.44 -30.41 -13.42
CA SER A 234 -7.68 -30.88 -12.06
C SER A 234 -8.72 -30.06 -11.29
N ASN A 235 -9.17 -28.95 -11.86
CA ASN A 235 -9.97 -27.97 -11.15
C ASN A 235 -10.68 -27.02 -12.13
N ASN A 236 -11.72 -27.55 -12.76
CA ASN A 236 -12.49 -26.88 -13.81
C ASN A 236 -13.51 -25.90 -13.20
N ALA A 237 -13.43 -24.63 -13.61
CA ALA A 237 -14.31 -23.57 -13.12
C ALA A 237 -15.80 -23.84 -13.43
N PHE A 238 -16.11 -24.50 -14.55
CA PHE A 238 -17.48 -24.84 -14.91
C PHE A 238 -18.08 -25.91 -13.99
N ASP A 239 -17.25 -26.83 -13.49
CA ASP A 239 -17.70 -27.91 -12.61
C ASP A 239 -17.92 -27.42 -11.18
N GLU A 240 -17.13 -26.43 -10.74
CA GLU A 240 -17.17 -25.86 -9.40
C GLU A 240 -18.21 -24.74 -9.23
N ALA A 241 -18.63 -24.08 -10.32
CA ALA A 241 -19.51 -22.92 -10.25
C ALA A 241 -20.93 -23.27 -9.77
N LYS A 242 -21.32 -22.71 -8.61
CA LYS A 242 -22.68 -22.83 -8.05
C LYS A 242 -23.49 -21.54 -8.16
N SER A 243 -22.83 -20.40 -8.28
CA SER A 243 -23.48 -19.10 -8.41
C SER A 243 -23.99 -18.90 -9.83
N ARG A 244 -25.28 -18.60 -9.98
CA ARG A 244 -25.91 -18.32 -11.29
C ARG A 244 -25.17 -17.22 -12.06
N LEU A 245 -24.78 -16.16 -11.36
CA LEU A 245 -24.02 -15.05 -11.96
C LEU A 245 -22.68 -15.53 -12.52
N ILE A 246 -21.95 -16.38 -11.80
CA ILE A 246 -20.65 -16.89 -12.24
C ILE A 246 -20.82 -17.85 -13.42
N ILE A 247 -21.85 -18.71 -13.37
CA ILE A 247 -22.20 -19.60 -14.49
C ILE A 247 -22.48 -18.78 -15.76
N ASP A 248 -23.26 -17.71 -15.65
CA ASP A 248 -23.58 -16.84 -16.78
C ASP A 248 -22.29 -16.21 -17.37
N ILE A 249 -21.39 -15.72 -16.53
CA ILE A 249 -20.09 -15.15 -16.95
C ILE A 249 -19.22 -16.18 -17.68
N LEU A 250 -19.12 -17.41 -17.15
CA LEU A 250 -18.32 -18.47 -17.76
C LEU A 250 -18.90 -18.90 -19.12
N ASN A 251 -20.23 -18.97 -19.25
CA ASN A 251 -20.90 -19.27 -20.52
C ASN A 251 -20.71 -18.16 -21.55
N GLU A 252 -20.79 -16.89 -21.13
CA GLU A 252 -20.49 -15.74 -21.99
C GLU A 252 -19.04 -15.75 -22.49
N TRP A 253 -18.10 -16.13 -21.63
CA TRP A 253 -16.71 -16.33 -22.01
C TRP A 253 -16.57 -17.47 -23.04
N LYS A 254 -17.16 -18.64 -22.78
CA LYS A 254 -17.09 -19.80 -23.68
C LYS A 254 -17.59 -19.48 -25.08
N HIS A 255 -18.74 -18.81 -25.18
CA HIS A 255 -19.28 -18.39 -26.47
C HIS A 255 -18.41 -17.36 -27.21
N ARG A 256 -17.66 -16.52 -26.48
CA ARG A 256 -16.70 -15.60 -27.10
C ARG A 256 -15.46 -16.34 -27.60
N ASP A 257 -14.95 -17.30 -26.83
CA ASP A 257 -13.79 -18.09 -27.23
C ASP A 257 -14.10 -18.95 -28.48
N GLU A 258 -15.25 -19.64 -28.50
CA GLU A 258 -15.73 -20.43 -29.64
C GLU A 258 -15.81 -19.60 -30.93
N LYS A 259 -16.37 -18.39 -30.86
CA LYS A 259 -16.41 -17.45 -32.01
C LYS A 259 -15.02 -17.02 -32.47
N THR A 260 -14.10 -16.82 -31.53
CA THR A 260 -12.73 -16.38 -31.83
C THR A 260 -11.93 -17.50 -32.51
N GLN A 261 -12.19 -18.77 -32.16
CA GLN A 261 -11.57 -19.94 -32.78
C GLN A 261 -12.14 -20.28 -34.18
N GLU A 262 -13.38 -19.91 -34.49
CA GLU A 262 -13.98 -20.12 -35.82
C GLU A 262 -13.47 -19.14 -36.89
N GLU A 263 -12.99 -17.95 -36.53
CA GLU A 263 -12.62 -16.89 -37.48
C GLU A 263 -11.28 -17.00 -38.26
N PRO A 264 -10.29 -17.90 -38.04
CA PRO A 264 -9.03 -17.87 -38.78
C PRO A 264 -8.89 -18.90 -39.93
N LYS A 265 -9.93 -19.22 -40.71
CA LYS A 265 -9.79 -20.08 -41.92
C LYS A 265 -10.12 -19.41 -43.27
N ALA A 266 -10.73 -18.23 -43.32
CA ALA A 266 -11.19 -17.64 -44.58
C ALA A 266 -10.25 -16.62 -45.24
N LYS A 267 -9.23 -16.07 -44.55
CA LYS A 267 -8.40 -14.97 -45.09
C LYS A 267 -7.01 -15.36 -45.66
N ARG A 268 -6.64 -16.65 -45.70
CA ARG A 268 -5.33 -17.09 -46.24
C ARG A 268 -5.33 -17.67 -47.67
N ARG A 269 -6.43 -17.55 -48.42
CA ARG A 269 -6.50 -17.92 -49.85
C ARG A 269 -7.04 -16.76 -50.67
N LYS A 270 -6.19 -15.78 -50.97
CA LYS A 270 -6.16 -14.93 -52.19
C LYS A 270 -5.32 -13.67 -51.93
N THR A 271 -4.00 -13.79 -52.08
CA THR A 271 -3.10 -12.71 -52.54
C THR A 271 -1.68 -13.27 -52.70
N SER A 272 -1.50 -14.16 -53.68
CA SER A 272 -0.19 -14.36 -54.32
C SER A 272 -0.38 -14.80 -55.76
N LYS A 273 -0.95 -13.93 -56.59
CA LYS A 273 -0.78 -14.01 -58.04
C LYS A 273 -0.60 -12.61 -58.58
N GLN A 274 0.42 -12.50 -59.45
CA GLN A 274 0.87 -11.36 -60.26
C GLN A 274 1.76 -10.37 -59.52
N ASN A 275 2.91 -9.92 -60.01
CA ASN A 275 3.83 -10.22 -61.13
C ASN A 275 5.14 -9.49 -60.68
N VAL A 276 6.38 -9.72 -61.12
CA VAL A 276 6.97 -9.66 -62.46
C VAL A 276 8.44 -10.08 -62.26
N SER A 277 8.97 -11.05 -63.00
CA SER A 277 10.41 -11.14 -63.24
C SER A 277 10.66 -11.47 -64.70
N GLY A 278 10.83 -10.42 -65.51
CA GLY A 278 11.48 -10.52 -66.82
C GLY A 278 12.99 -10.69 -66.63
N GLY A 279 13.55 -11.76 -67.21
CA GLY A 279 15.00 -11.98 -67.30
C GLY A 279 15.66 -11.07 -68.36
N PRO A 280 16.77 -11.45 -69.00
CA PRO A 280 17.63 -12.63 -68.79
C PRO A 280 19.14 -12.28 -68.78
N LYS A 281 20.01 -13.09 -68.18
CA LYS A 281 21.43 -13.16 -68.59
C LYS A 281 22.03 -14.56 -68.35
N LYS A 282 22.33 -15.27 -69.44
CA LYS A 282 23.52 -16.12 -69.56
C LYS A 282 23.77 -16.58 -71.00
N LYS A 283 25.04 -16.92 -71.24
CA LYS A 283 25.77 -17.35 -72.46
C LYS A 283 26.41 -16.16 -73.17
N SER A 284 27.73 -16.07 -73.35
CA SER A 284 28.84 -17.04 -73.28
C SER A 284 30.10 -16.36 -72.78
#